data_AF-A0A7C2JVI4-F1
#
_entry.id   AF-A0A7C2JVI4-F1
#
_cell.length_a   1.000
_cell.length_b   1.000
_cell.length_c   1.000
_cell.angle_alpha   90.00
_cell.angle_beta   90.00
_cell.angle_gamma   90.00
#
_symmetry.space_group_name_H-M   'P 1'
#
loop_
_entity.id
_entity.type
_entity.pdbx_description
1 polymer ?
#
loop_
_entity_poly.entity_id
_entity_poly.type
_entity_poly.pdbx_seq_one_letter_code
_entity_poly.pdbx_strand_id
1 'polypeptide(L)'
;MHEWMIDNGFTPHLVVDATREGVRVPEGHVKDGKIVLNVSPTATRALVLGNDHVTFEARFGGVPRELFIPVGAVLGIYARETGQGMIFGEDGTPSPPQDDGSAPPPAGGDRRAKLKIVK
;
A
#
# COMPACT_ATOMS: atom_id res chain seq x y z
N MET A 1 7.29 -6.39 0.16
CA MET A 1 6.11 -6.42 1.06
C MET A 1 5.12 -7.51 0.68
N HIS A 2 4.62 -7.55 -0.56
CA HIS A 2 3.73 -8.63 -1.02
C HIS A 2 4.28 -10.04 -0.72
N GLU A 3 5.47 -10.36 -1.25
CA GLU A 3 6.13 -11.66 -1.01
C GLU A 3 6.32 -11.94 0.49
N TRP A 4 6.80 -10.95 1.24
CA TRP A 4 6.98 -11.11 2.69
C TRP A 4 5.66 -11.47 3.40
N MET A 5 4.53 -10.86 3.04
CA MET A 5 3.23 -11.21 3.62
C MET A 5 2.85 -12.66 3.30
N ILE A 6 3.05 -13.09 2.04
CA ILE A 6 2.75 -14.46 1.61
C ILE A 6 3.62 -15.48 2.32
N ASP A 7 4.92 -15.23 2.41
CA ASP A 7 5.88 -16.13 3.06
C ASP A 7 5.57 -16.33 4.55
N ASN A 8 4.93 -15.34 5.19
CA ASN A 8 4.48 -15.40 6.58
C ASN A 8 3.05 -15.94 6.73
N GLY A 9 2.41 -16.37 5.64
CA GLY A 9 1.04 -16.91 5.66
C GLY A 9 -0.05 -15.85 5.84
N PHE A 10 0.24 -14.59 5.54
CA PHE A 10 -0.73 -13.49 5.60
C PHE A 10 -1.42 -13.23 4.26
N THR A 11 -2.58 -12.57 4.32
CA THR A 11 -3.37 -12.22 3.14
C THR A 11 -3.15 -10.75 2.76
N PRO A 12 -2.34 -10.46 1.72
CA PRO A 12 -2.05 -9.09 1.31
C PRO A 12 -3.30 -8.40 0.72
N HIS A 13 -3.60 -7.20 1.19
CA HIS A 13 -4.67 -6.34 0.70
C HIS A 13 -4.10 -4.98 0.26
N LEU A 14 -4.47 -4.54 -0.94
CA LEU A 14 -4.18 -3.19 -1.43
C LEU A 14 -5.34 -2.26 -1.09
N VAL A 15 -5.00 -1.05 -0.65
CA VAL A 15 -5.93 0.07 -0.59
C VAL A 15 -5.69 0.96 -1.80
N VAL A 16 -6.73 1.20 -2.58
CA VAL A 16 -6.64 1.95 -3.84
C VAL A 16 -7.62 3.11 -3.82
N ASP A 17 -7.18 4.27 -4.29
CA ASP A 17 -8.02 5.41 -4.62
C ASP A 17 -8.69 5.17 -5.98
N ALA A 18 -9.98 4.89 -5.98
CA ALA A 18 -10.75 4.62 -7.17
C ALA A 18 -11.15 5.89 -7.95
N THR A 19 -10.86 7.08 -7.42
CA THR A 19 -11.17 8.37 -8.07
C THR A 19 -10.05 8.86 -8.99
N ARG A 20 -8.86 8.25 -8.90
CA ARG A 20 -7.69 8.59 -9.73
C ARG A 20 -7.92 8.20 -11.19
N GLU A 21 -7.39 9.03 -12.09
CA GLU A 21 -7.45 8.78 -13.54
C GLU A 21 -6.80 7.44 -13.90
N GLY A 22 -7.42 6.71 -14.82
CA GLY A 22 -6.90 5.46 -15.36
C GLY A 22 -7.19 4.23 -14.50
N VAL A 23 -7.71 4.37 -13.27
CA VAL A 23 -8.13 3.23 -12.45
C VAL A 23 -9.33 2.54 -13.08
N ARG A 24 -9.24 1.23 -13.28
CA ARG A 24 -10.32 0.37 -13.79
C ARG A 24 -10.64 -0.71 -12.78
N VAL A 25 -11.70 -0.50 -12.02
CA VAL A 25 -12.22 -1.41 -11.00
C VAL A 25 -13.75 -1.46 -11.03
N PRO A 26 -14.41 -2.52 -10.54
CA PRO A 26 -15.87 -2.57 -10.45
C PRO A 26 -16.43 -1.52 -9.47
N GLU A 27 -17.05 -0.48 -10.00
CA GLU A 27 -17.58 0.66 -9.22
C GLU A 27 -18.53 0.26 -8.09
N GLY A 28 -19.31 -0.80 -8.26
CA GLY A 28 -20.22 -1.30 -7.22
C GLY A 28 -19.54 -1.82 -5.94
N HIS A 29 -18.21 -1.95 -5.94
CA HIS A 29 -17.42 -2.33 -4.76
C HIS A 29 -16.59 -1.17 -4.19
N VAL A 30 -16.70 0.02 -4.78
CA VAL A 30 -16.04 1.24 -4.30
C VAL A 30 -16.86 1.83 -3.16
N LYS A 31 -16.19 2.25 -2.09
CA LYS A 31 -16.77 2.92 -0.92
C LYS A 31 -15.92 4.14 -0.58
N ASP A 32 -16.56 5.30 -0.45
CA ASP A 32 -15.89 6.56 -0.13
C ASP A 32 -14.70 6.87 -1.05
N GLY A 33 -14.87 6.60 -2.35
CA GLY A 33 -13.83 6.78 -3.35
C GLY A 33 -12.66 5.79 -3.26
N LYS A 34 -12.72 4.79 -2.38
CA LYS A 34 -11.67 3.79 -2.19
C LYS A 34 -12.17 2.39 -2.47
N ILE A 35 -11.24 1.52 -2.83
CA ILE A 35 -11.50 0.08 -2.94
C ILE A 35 -10.37 -0.69 -2.27
N VAL A 36 -10.73 -1.74 -1.52
CA VAL A 36 -9.77 -2.67 -0.94
C VAL A 36 -9.76 -3.94 -1.77
N LEU A 37 -8.59 -4.31 -2.27
CA LEU A 37 -8.41 -5.44 -3.17
C LEU A 37 -7.54 -6.50 -2.51
N ASN A 38 -8.05 -7.72 -2.43
CA ASN A 38 -7.24 -8.86 -2.02
C ASN A 38 -6.31 -9.25 -3.18
N VAL A 39 -5.00 -9.17 -2.94
CA VAL A 39 -3.96 -9.49 -3.93
C VAL A 39 -3.23 -10.79 -3.60
N SER A 40 -3.82 -11.67 -2.78
CA SER A 40 -3.25 -12.99 -2.52
C SER A 40 -3.23 -13.86 -3.80
N PRO A 41 -2.35 -14.87 -3.88
CA PRO A 41 -2.33 -15.82 -4.99
C PRO A 41 -3.64 -16.61 -5.16
N THR A 42 -4.43 -16.73 -4.10
CA THR A 42 -5.72 -17.44 -4.11
C THR A 42 -6.89 -16.57 -4.58
N ALA A 43 -6.76 -15.25 -4.49
CA ALA A 43 -7.80 -14.30 -4.88
C ALA A 43 -7.58 -13.69 -6.27
N THR A 44 -6.39 -13.87 -6.84
CA THR A 44 -5.98 -13.25 -8.10
C THR A 44 -5.49 -14.26 -9.12
N ARG A 45 -5.56 -13.89 -10.40
CA ARG A 45 -4.94 -14.60 -11.52
C ARG A 45 -4.15 -13.61 -12.36
N ALA A 46 -2.99 -14.06 -12.85
CA ALA A 46 -2.08 -13.24 -13.65
C ALA A 46 -1.71 -11.90 -12.99
N LEU A 47 -1.41 -11.93 -11.68
CA LEU A 47 -1.00 -10.75 -10.95
C LEU A 47 0.35 -10.21 -11.46
N VAL A 48 0.34 -8.95 -11.87
CA VAL A 48 1.52 -8.19 -12.24
C VAL A 48 1.61 -6.99 -11.31
N LEU A 49 2.66 -6.96 -10.49
CA LEU A 49 3.04 -5.81 -9.67
C LEU A 49 4.14 -5.04 -10.41
N GLY A 50 3.75 -4.19 -11.35
CA GLY A 50 4.67 -3.39 -12.15
C GLY A 50 5.03 -2.05 -11.48
N ASN A 51 5.99 -1.35 -12.08
CA ASN A 51 6.42 -0.04 -11.61
C ASN A 51 5.40 1.07 -11.94
N ASP A 52 4.70 0.94 -13.07
CA ASP A 52 3.75 1.95 -13.55
C ASP A 52 2.30 1.61 -13.19
N HIS A 53 1.99 0.32 -13.11
CA HIS A 53 0.65 -0.16 -12.78
C HIS A 53 0.68 -1.55 -12.15
N VAL A 54 -0.41 -1.84 -11.42
CA VAL A 54 -0.80 -3.17 -10.94
C VAL A 54 -1.95 -3.66 -11.80
N THR A 55 -1.88 -4.90 -12.28
CA THR A 55 -2.98 -5.53 -13.02
C THR A 55 -3.13 -6.99 -12.66
N PHE A 56 -4.38 -7.47 -12.63
CA PHE A 56 -4.74 -8.86 -12.34
C PHE A 56 -6.20 -9.11 -12.67
N GLU A 57 -6.55 -10.39 -12.80
CA GLU A 57 -7.94 -10.85 -12.81
C GLU A 57 -8.39 -11.23 -11.40
N ALA A 58 -9.59 -10.79 -11.00
CA ALA A 58 -10.24 -11.19 -9.74
C ALA A 58 -11.75 -11.40 -9.94
N ARG A 59 -12.40 -12.11 -9.01
CA ARG A 59 -13.84 -12.38 -9.08
C ARG A 59 -14.62 -11.47 -8.15
N PHE A 60 -15.62 -10.79 -8.69
CA PHE A 60 -16.55 -9.93 -7.95
C PHE A 60 -17.96 -10.50 -8.10
N GLY A 61 -18.59 -10.91 -6.99
CA GLY A 61 -19.87 -11.63 -7.03
C GLY A 61 -19.81 -12.91 -7.87
N GLY A 62 -18.63 -13.55 -7.92
CA GLY A 62 -18.41 -14.73 -8.75
C GLY A 62 -18.19 -14.44 -10.24
N VAL A 63 -18.19 -13.18 -10.70
CA VAL A 63 -17.90 -12.81 -12.10
C VAL A 63 -16.43 -12.39 -12.23
N PRO A 64 -15.63 -12.99 -13.12
CA PRO A 64 -14.25 -12.57 -13.34
C PRO A 64 -14.20 -11.16 -13.97
N ARG A 65 -13.28 -10.34 -13.48
CA ARG A 65 -13.01 -8.97 -13.94
C ARG A 65 -11.51 -8.77 -14.00
N GLU A 66 -11.04 -8.17 -15.08
CA GLU A 66 -9.68 -7.66 -15.18
C GLU A 66 -9.62 -6.27 -14.53
N LEU A 67 -8.58 -6.05 -13.72
CA LEU A 67 -8.33 -4.79 -13.02
C LEU A 67 -7.07 -4.13 -13.55
N PHE A 68 -7.08 -2.81 -13.59
CA PHE A 68 -5.91 -1.99 -13.93
C PHE A 68 -5.82 -0.82 -12.96
N ILE A 69 -4.71 -0.72 -12.25
CA ILE A 69 -4.49 0.28 -11.21
C ILE A 69 -3.14 0.96 -11.46
N PRO A 70 -3.09 2.24 -11.87
CA PRO A 70 -1.85 3.00 -11.87
C PRO A 70 -1.22 3.00 -10.48
N VAL A 71 0.12 2.87 -10.37
CA VAL A 71 0.78 2.80 -9.05
C VAL A 71 0.50 4.03 -8.20
N GLY A 72 0.37 5.22 -8.81
CA GLY A 72 0.01 6.44 -8.10
C GLY A 72 -1.38 6.43 -7.44
N ALA A 73 -2.26 5.47 -7.78
CA ALA A 73 -3.55 5.27 -7.13
C ALA A 73 -3.48 4.31 -5.93
N VAL A 74 -2.36 3.63 -5.70
CA VAL A 74 -2.19 2.70 -4.59
C VAL A 74 -1.83 3.49 -3.32
N LEU A 75 -2.73 3.49 -2.35
CA LEU A 75 -2.59 4.21 -1.08
C LEU A 75 -1.82 3.39 -0.03
N GLY A 76 -1.78 2.07 -0.16
CA GLY A 76 -1.09 1.22 0.79
C GLY A 76 -1.28 -0.26 0.54
N ILE A 77 -0.49 -1.06 1.25
CA ILE A 77 -0.61 -2.52 1.31
C ILE A 77 -0.55 -2.96 2.77
N TYR A 78 -1.45 -3.86 3.18
CA TYR A 78 -1.46 -4.41 4.54
C TYR A 78 -1.84 -5.89 4.56
N ALA A 79 -1.39 -6.60 5.59
CA ALA A 79 -1.81 -7.95 5.91
C ALA A 79 -3.18 -7.92 6.59
N ARG A 80 -4.18 -8.61 6.03
CA ARG A 80 -5.56 -8.61 6.57
C ARG A 80 -5.64 -9.04 8.04
N GLU A 81 -4.80 -9.99 8.44
CA GLU A 81 -4.83 -10.65 9.74
C GLU A 81 -4.30 -9.77 10.85
N THR A 82 -3.24 -9.00 10.57
CA THR A 82 -2.50 -8.24 11.59
C THR A 82 -2.69 -6.73 11.44
N GLY A 83 -3.17 -6.26 10.29
CA GLY A 83 -3.18 -4.84 9.93
C GLY A 83 -1.79 -4.27 9.60
N GLN A 84 -0.72 -5.07 9.72
CA GLN A 84 0.64 -4.60 9.47
C GLN A 84 0.85 -4.35 7.97
N GLY A 85 1.47 -3.23 7.64
CA GLY A 85 1.61 -2.82 6.25
C GLY A 85 2.44 -1.56 6.06
N MET A 86 2.30 -0.98 4.87
CA MET A 86 2.84 0.34 4.54
C MET A 86 1.74 1.18 3.92
N ILE A 87 1.74 2.46 4.27
CA ILE A 87 0.94 3.49 3.61
C ILE A 87 1.87 4.26 2.68
N PHE A 88 1.43 4.48 1.45
CA PHE A 88 2.14 5.30 0.48
C PHE A 88 1.57 6.72 0.54
N GLY A 89 2.46 7.72 0.59
CA GLY A 89 2.07 9.13 0.52
C GLY A 89 1.55 9.50 -0.87
N GLU A 90 1.02 10.72 -1.00
CA GLU A 90 0.40 11.22 -2.24
C GLU A 90 1.36 11.20 -3.45
N ASP A 91 2.67 11.29 -3.20
CA ASP A 91 3.76 11.24 -4.18
C ASP A 91 4.27 9.82 -4.48
N GLY A 92 3.63 8.78 -3.95
CA GLY A 92 4.08 7.39 -4.08
C GLY A 92 5.34 7.06 -3.26
N THR A 93 5.88 8.02 -2.52
CA THR A 93 6.93 7.76 -1.53
C THR A 93 6.31 7.18 -0.26
N PRO A 94 6.82 6.05 0.27
CA PRO A 94 6.39 5.58 1.59
C PRO A 94 6.69 6.67 2.62
N SER A 95 5.64 7.19 3.26
CA SER A 95 5.79 8.14 4.34
C SER A 95 6.37 7.42 5.55
N PRO A 96 7.34 8.00 6.29
CA PRO A 96 7.79 7.42 7.54
C PRO A 96 6.57 7.24 8.49
N PRO A 97 6.54 6.17 9.30
CA PRO A 97 5.46 5.98 10.28
C PRO A 97 5.34 7.22 11.16
N GLN A 98 4.16 7.85 11.22
CA GLN A 98 3.88 8.85 12.24
C GLN A 98 3.68 8.11 13.56
N ASP A 99 4.64 8.28 14.47
CA ASP A 99 4.62 7.76 15.83
C ASP A 99 3.48 8.45 16.61
N ASP A 100 2.39 7.73 16.90
CA ASP A 100 1.24 8.24 17.68
C ASP A 100 1.56 8.26 19.19
N GLY A 101 2.60 9.01 19.56
CA GLY A 101 3.10 9.04 20.93
C GLY A 101 3.91 10.29 21.23
N SER A 102 3.23 11.36 21.65
CA SER A 102 3.75 12.48 22.45
C SER A 102 5.26 12.79 22.31
N ALA A 103 5.63 13.63 21.35
CA ALA A 103 6.89 14.38 21.39
C ALA A 103 6.66 15.82 20.87
N PRO A 104 7.13 16.86 21.60
CA PRO A 104 6.95 18.25 21.19
C PRO A 104 7.77 18.57 19.92
N PRO A 105 7.39 19.61 19.16
CA PRO A 105 7.90 19.84 17.81
C PRO A 105 9.41 20.14 17.83
N PRO A 106 10.18 19.74 16.80
CA PRO A 106 11.57 20.15 16.68
C PRO A 106 11.61 21.64 16.32
N ALA A 107 11.89 22.48 17.31
CA ALA A 107 12.39 23.82 17.05
C ALA A 107 13.79 23.66 16.44
N GLY A 108 13.99 24.24 15.26
CA GLY A 108 15.28 24.28 14.58
C GLY A 108 16.39 24.88 15.43
N GLY A 109 17.63 24.53 15.09
CA GLY A 109 18.81 25.23 15.60
C GLY A 109 20.03 24.33 15.72
N ASP A 110 21.00 24.60 14.87
CA ASP A 110 22.42 24.20 14.92
C ASP A 110 22.95 23.74 16.28
N ARG A 111 23.58 22.55 16.30
CA ARG A 111 24.80 22.28 17.11
C ARG A 111 25.49 20.96 16.75
N ARG A 112 26.63 21.10 16.07
CA ARG A 112 27.81 20.20 15.92
C ARG A 112 27.77 18.86 16.69
N ALA A 113 27.77 17.75 15.94
CA ALA A 113 28.17 16.44 16.45
C ALA A 113 29.69 16.41 16.72
N LYS A 114 30.10 16.08 17.96
CA LYS A 114 31.48 15.72 18.31
C LYS A 114 31.54 14.23 18.61
N LEU A 115 32.13 13.46 17.72
CA LEU A 115 32.50 12.06 17.99
C LEU A 115 33.93 12.03 18.54
N LYS A 116 34.12 11.38 19.69
CA LYS A 116 35.45 11.06 20.24
C LYS A 116 35.79 9.62 19.88
N ILE A 117 36.93 9.42 19.22
CA ILE A 117 37.55 8.12 18.98
C ILE A 117 38.31 7.71 20.23
N VAL A 118 38.11 6.47 20.70
CA VAL A 118 38.91 5.84 21.76
C VAL A 118 39.86 4.85 21.09
N LYS A 119 41.13 4.86 21.51
CA LYS A 119 42.21 3.99 21.01
C LYS A 119 42.47 2.87 22.01
#